data_AF-A0AAJ3V1B5-F1
#
_entry.id   AF-A0AAJ3V1B5-F1
#
_cell.length_a   1.000
_cell.length_b   1.000
_cell.length_c   1.000
_cell.angle_alpha   90.00
_cell.angle_beta   90.00
_cell.angle_gamma   90.00
#
_symmetry.space_group_name_H-M   'P 1'
#
loop_
_entity.id
_entity.type
_entity.pdbx_description
1 polymer ?
#
loop_
_entity_poly.entity_id
_entity_poly.type
_entity_poly.pdbx_seq_one_letter_code
_entity_poly.pdbx_strand_id
1 'polypeptide(L)'
;MSFPIATILLTDAQQMLTSAITAARTLNVPCSIAIVDASGQLLSFSRQDGAMAGSVQLAIDKAFTAHIFNIRTDILNALAQPGAELYGIQHSHGGRVVTFGGGIPIRENGRTIGAIGVSGGTVAEDIAIAQAALTAFP
;
A
#
# COMPACT_ATOMS: atom_id res chain seq x y z
N MET A 1 -17.76 -13.34 22.91
CA MET A 1 -16.44 -12.77 23.27
C MET A 1 -15.92 -12.02 22.05
N SER A 2 -15.63 -10.73 22.16
CA SER A 2 -14.96 -9.99 21.08
C SER A 2 -13.46 -10.20 21.24
N PHE A 3 -12.82 -10.77 20.24
CA PHE A 3 -11.37 -10.73 20.16
C PHE A 3 -11.00 -9.36 19.57
N PRO A 4 -10.19 -8.54 20.25
CA PRO A 4 -9.71 -7.29 19.65
C PRO A 4 -8.98 -7.62 18.34
N ILE A 5 -9.42 -7.03 17.23
CA ILE A 5 -8.73 -7.15 15.95
C ILE A 5 -7.45 -6.32 16.07
N ALA A 6 -6.29 -6.97 15.96
CA ALA A 6 -5.01 -6.29 15.91
C ALA A 6 -4.97 -5.37 14.67
N THR A 7 -4.70 -4.09 14.88
CA THR A 7 -4.72 -3.07 13.84
C THR A 7 -3.59 -2.07 14.08
N ILE A 8 -3.02 -1.53 13.00
CA ILE A 8 -2.06 -0.42 13.09
C ILE A 8 -2.73 0.79 13.76
N LEU A 9 -2.00 1.47 14.64
CA LEU A 9 -2.46 2.70 15.27
C LEU A 9 -2.22 3.91 14.35
N LEU A 10 -3.05 4.94 14.48
CA LEU A 10 -2.90 6.18 13.70
C LEU A 10 -1.52 6.83 13.88
N THR A 11 -0.96 6.78 15.09
CA THR A 11 0.37 7.33 15.40
C THR A 11 1.46 6.64 14.60
N ASP A 12 1.43 5.30 14.54
CA ASP A 12 2.42 4.51 13.80
C ASP A 12 2.24 4.73 12.29
N ALA A 13 0.99 4.80 11.82
CA ALA A 13 0.68 5.14 10.44
C ALA A 13 1.23 6.53 10.04
N GLN A 14 1.10 7.55 10.90
CA GLN A 14 1.64 8.88 10.66
C GLN A 14 3.17 8.90 10.64
N GLN A 15 3.82 8.10 11.50
CA GLN A 15 5.27 7.93 11.49
C GLN A 15 5.77 7.27 10.19
N MET A 16 5.12 6.17 9.78
CA MET A 16 5.39 5.50 8.51
C MET A 16 5.19 6.45 7.31
N LEU A 17 4.09 7.22 7.31
CA LEU A 17 3.78 8.21 6.28
C LEU A 17 4.90 9.27 6.18
N THR A 18 5.40 9.75 7.32
CA THR A 18 6.50 10.73 7.37
C THR A 18 7.80 10.14 6.80
N SER A 19 8.10 8.87 7.10
CA SER A 19 9.25 8.16 6.50
C SER A 19 9.11 8.03 4.99
N ALA A 20 7.94 7.60 4.48
CA ALA A 20 7.69 7.52 3.04
C ALA A 20 7.82 8.88 2.34
N ILE A 21 7.27 9.96 2.91
CA ILE A 21 7.43 11.32 2.36
C ILE A 21 8.91 11.71 2.27
N THR A 22 9.71 11.33 3.26
CA THR A 22 11.14 11.61 3.29
C THR A 22 11.88 10.84 2.20
N ALA A 23 11.60 9.54 2.06
CA ALA A 23 12.16 8.70 1.01
C ALA A 23 11.80 9.21 -0.39
N ALA A 24 10.54 9.59 -0.60
CA ALA A 24 10.05 10.16 -1.85
C ALA A 24 10.79 11.46 -2.22
N ARG A 25 11.05 12.33 -1.22
CA ARG A 25 11.86 13.55 -1.42
C ARG A 25 13.31 13.22 -1.78
N THR A 26 13.94 12.25 -1.13
CA THR A 26 15.31 11.83 -1.43
C THR A 26 15.43 11.31 -2.87
N LEU A 27 14.41 10.62 -3.37
CA LEU A 27 14.37 10.11 -4.74
C LEU A 27 13.93 11.16 -5.78
N ASN A 28 13.50 12.35 -5.35
CA ASN A 28 12.85 13.36 -6.21
C ASN A 28 11.62 12.83 -6.94
N VAL A 29 10.81 12.01 -6.27
CA VAL A 29 9.60 11.39 -6.81
C VAL A 29 8.39 11.88 -6.02
N PRO A 30 7.67 12.91 -6.50
CA PRO A 30 6.39 13.30 -5.90
C PRO A 30 5.34 12.18 -6.03
N CYS A 31 4.80 11.72 -4.90
CA CYS A 31 3.86 10.60 -4.89
C CYS A 31 2.66 10.81 -3.96
N SER A 32 1.65 9.95 -4.13
CA SER A 32 0.59 9.69 -3.17
C SER A 32 0.93 8.46 -2.33
N ILE A 33 0.70 8.57 -1.02
CA ILE A 33 0.98 7.52 -0.03
C ILE A 33 -0.28 7.33 0.80
N ALA A 34 -0.74 6.08 0.89
CA ALA A 34 -1.92 5.68 1.64
C ALA A 34 -1.56 4.57 2.63
N ILE A 35 -2.12 4.62 3.83
CA ILE A 35 -2.05 3.55 4.82
C ILE A 35 -3.48 3.19 5.21
N VAL A 36 -3.79 1.90 5.16
CA VAL A 36 -5.08 1.34 5.59
C VAL A 36 -4.91 0.54 6.89
N ASP A 37 -5.97 0.51 7.69
CA ASP A 37 -6.03 -0.27 8.93
C ASP A 37 -6.47 -1.74 8.68
N ALA A 38 -6.66 -2.50 9.76
CA ALA A 38 -7.08 -3.90 9.66
C ALA A 38 -8.48 -4.11 9.06
N SER A 39 -9.30 -3.06 8.94
CA SER A 39 -10.58 -3.10 8.22
C SER A 39 -10.44 -2.84 6.71
N GLY A 40 -9.23 -2.52 6.26
CA GLY A 40 -8.96 -2.13 4.87
C GLY A 40 -9.42 -0.71 4.53
N GLN A 41 -9.77 0.08 5.54
CA GLN A 41 -10.19 1.47 5.38
C GLN A 41 -9.01 2.41 5.51
N LEU A 42 -9.08 3.54 4.81
CA LEU A 42 -8.04 4.55 4.80
C LEU A 42 -7.86 5.15 6.20
N LEU A 43 -6.66 4.99 6.76
CA LEU A 43 -6.30 5.50 8.09
C LEU A 43 -5.43 6.75 8.00
N SER A 44 -4.49 6.78 7.06
CA SER A 44 -3.60 7.93 6.84
C SER A 44 -3.29 8.10 5.36
N PHE A 45 -3.18 9.35 4.91
CA PHE A 45 -2.97 9.65 3.49
C PHE A 45 -2.19 10.96 3.31
N SER A 46 -1.32 10.99 2.30
CA SER A 46 -0.71 12.22 1.80
C SER A 46 -0.60 12.18 0.28
N ARG A 47 -0.79 13.36 -0.35
CA ARG A 47 -0.44 13.60 -1.74
C ARG A 47 0.58 14.74 -1.77
N GLN A 48 1.79 14.46 -2.22
CA GLN A 48 2.82 15.49 -2.34
C GLN A 48 2.51 16.46 -3.49
N ASP A 49 2.96 17.70 -3.34
CA ASP A 49 2.94 18.67 -4.44
C ASP A 49 3.71 18.12 -5.64
N GLY A 50 3.15 18.25 -6.84
CA GLY A 50 3.70 17.69 -8.07
C GLY A 50 3.39 16.21 -8.32
N ALA A 51 2.75 15.50 -7.38
CA ALA A 51 2.33 14.12 -7.62
C ALA A 51 1.25 14.03 -8.72
N MET A 52 1.33 12.99 -9.56
CA MET A 52 0.40 12.74 -10.66
C MET A 52 -1.06 12.66 -10.15
N ALA A 53 -2.01 13.30 -10.84
CA ALA A 53 -3.42 13.33 -10.42
C ALA A 53 -4.02 11.92 -10.25
N GLY A 54 -3.69 10.98 -11.13
CA GLY A 54 -4.16 9.59 -11.09
C GLY A 54 -3.54 8.74 -9.95
N SER A 55 -2.54 9.24 -9.24
CA SER A 55 -1.85 8.47 -8.19
C SER A 55 -2.65 8.33 -6.89
N VAL A 56 -3.61 9.21 -6.64
CA VAL A 56 -4.39 9.25 -5.39
C VAL A 56 -5.13 7.92 -5.17
N GLN A 57 -6.01 7.59 -6.12
CA GLN A 57 -6.84 6.39 -6.00
C GLN A 57 -5.97 5.12 -6.10
N LEU A 58 -4.94 5.13 -6.95
CA LEU A 58 -4.00 4.01 -7.07
C LEU A 58 -3.25 3.73 -5.76
N ALA A 59 -2.78 4.73 -5.03
CA ALA A 59 -2.13 4.52 -3.74
C ALA A 59 -3.08 3.89 -2.71
N ILE A 60 -4.31 4.40 -2.62
CA ILE A 60 -5.36 3.88 -1.74
C ILE A 60 -5.69 2.43 -2.10
N ASP A 61 -5.86 2.15 -3.40
CA ASP A 61 -6.25 0.82 -3.88
C ASP A 61 -5.10 -0.19 -3.85
N LYS A 62 -3.84 0.24 -3.97
CA LYS A 62 -2.66 -0.60 -3.69
C LYS A 62 -2.60 -1.01 -2.22
N ALA A 63 -2.85 -0.08 -1.29
CA ALA A 63 -2.91 -0.38 0.14
C ALA A 63 -4.06 -1.35 0.44
N PHE A 64 -5.26 -1.05 -0.07
CA PHE A 64 -6.42 -1.93 0.02
C PHE A 64 -6.11 -3.34 -0.49
N THR A 65 -5.58 -3.45 -1.71
CA THR A 65 -5.24 -4.74 -2.35
C THR A 65 -4.26 -5.53 -1.49
N ALA A 66 -3.21 -4.86 -1.01
CA ALA A 66 -2.20 -5.52 -0.21
C ALA A 66 -2.76 -6.06 1.12
N HIS A 67 -3.69 -5.32 1.73
CA HIS A 67 -4.39 -5.75 2.93
C HIS A 67 -5.32 -6.94 2.67
N ILE A 68 -6.27 -6.81 1.73
CA ILE A 68 -7.35 -7.80 1.56
C ILE A 68 -6.86 -9.16 1.07
N PHE A 69 -5.76 -9.19 0.30
CA PHE A 69 -5.16 -10.44 -0.17
C PHE A 69 -3.92 -10.84 0.63
N ASN A 70 -3.53 -10.06 1.63
CA ASN A 70 -2.34 -10.29 2.45
C ASN A 70 -1.08 -10.58 1.60
N ILE A 71 -0.93 -9.87 0.48
CA ILE A 71 0.11 -10.10 -0.52
C ILE A 71 0.62 -8.76 -1.02
N ARG A 72 1.90 -8.68 -1.38
CA ARG A 72 2.40 -7.47 -2.03
C ARG A 72 1.85 -7.38 -3.46
N THR A 73 1.54 -6.19 -3.92
CA THR A 73 0.91 -6.00 -5.24
C THR A 73 1.85 -6.32 -6.42
N ASP A 74 3.17 -6.25 -6.21
CA ASP A 74 4.18 -6.73 -7.16
C ASP A 74 4.21 -8.26 -7.27
N ILE A 75 3.95 -8.98 -6.18
CA ILE A 75 3.87 -10.45 -6.21
C ILE A 75 2.54 -10.91 -6.82
N LEU A 76 1.44 -10.20 -6.51
CA LEU A 76 0.12 -10.47 -7.12
C LEU A 76 0.15 -10.37 -8.64
N ASN A 77 1.01 -9.51 -9.20
CA ASN A 77 1.16 -9.32 -10.64
C ASN A 77 1.35 -10.64 -11.40
N ALA A 78 2.24 -11.52 -10.90
CA ALA A 78 2.56 -12.78 -11.56
C ALA A 78 1.36 -13.74 -11.58
N LEU A 79 0.54 -13.72 -10.53
CA LEU A 79 -0.66 -14.55 -10.42
C LEU A 79 -1.81 -14.03 -11.30
N ALA A 80 -1.80 -12.74 -11.64
CA ALA A 80 -2.86 -12.08 -12.38
C ALA A 80 -2.66 -12.06 -13.91
N GLN A 81 -1.55 -12.58 -14.42
CA GLN A 81 -1.26 -12.58 -15.86
C GLN A 81 -2.20 -13.50 -16.66
N PRO A 82 -2.41 -13.26 -17.98
CA PRO A 82 -3.09 -14.21 -18.86
C PRO A 82 -2.54 -15.62 -18.72
N GLY A 83 -3.41 -16.58 -18.41
CA GLY A 83 -3.04 -17.99 -18.19
C GLY A 83 -2.54 -18.34 -16.79
N ALA A 84 -2.38 -17.37 -15.88
CA ALA A 84 -2.08 -17.61 -14.47
C ALA A 84 -3.37 -17.84 -13.64
N GLU A 85 -3.20 -18.38 -12.44
CA GLU A 85 -4.29 -18.86 -11.58
C GLU A 85 -5.34 -17.80 -11.22
N LEU A 86 -4.92 -16.53 -11.08
CA LEU A 86 -5.78 -15.40 -10.71
C LEU A 86 -6.02 -14.43 -11.87
N TYR A 87 -5.91 -14.89 -13.12
CA TYR A 87 -6.20 -14.05 -14.28
C TYR A 87 -7.58 -13.41 -14.18
N GLY A 88 -7.63 -12.07 -14.27
CA GLY A 88 -8.86 -11.29 -14.15
C GLY A 88 -9.16 -10.75 -12.75
N ILE A 89 -8.33 -11.05 -11.74
CA ILE A 89 -8.55 -10.61 -10.35
C ILE A 89 -8.64 -9.08 -10.21
N GLN A 90 -8.01 -8.32 -11.10
CA GLN A 90 -8.10 -6.86 -11.17
C GLN A 90 -9.55 -6.34 -11.34
N HIS A 91 -10.46 -7.17 -11.87
CA HIS A 91 -11.88 -6.83 -12.03
C HIS A 91 -12.71 -7.09 -10.76
N SER A 92 -12.15 -7.78 -9.76
CA SER A 92 -12.84 -8.00 -8.50
C SER A 92 -12.97 -6.71 -7.68
N HIS A 93 -13.84 -6.73 -6.66
CA HIS A 93 -14.06 -5.58 -5.77
C HIS A 93 -14.40 -4.27 -6.50
N GLY A 94 -15.11 -4.36 -7.63
CA GLY A 94 -15.48 -3.20 -8.44
C GLY A 94 -14.30 -2.56 -9.18
N GLY A 95 -13.24 -3.32 -9.48
CA GLY A 95 -12.06 -2.82 -10.20
C GLY A 95 -10.99 -2.19 -9.31
N ARG A 96 -11.12 -2.34 -7.98
CA ARG A 96 -10.19 -1.74 -7.01
C ARG A 96 -8.87 -2.51 -6.85
N VAL A 97 -8.75 -3.69 -7.44
CA VAL A 97 -7.58 -4.55 -7.23
C VAL A 97 -6.44 -4.11 -8.14
N VAL A 98 -5.34 -3.66 -7.55
CA VAL A 98 -4.14 -3.21 -8.26
C VAL A 98 -3.09 -4.32 -8.28
N THR A 99 -2.77 -4.82 -9.47
CA THR A 99 -1.86 -5.96 -9.68
C THR A 99 -0.46 -5.52 -10.13
N PHE A 100 0.01 -4.36 -9.68
CA PHE A 100 1.39 -3.91 -9.89
C PHE A 100 1.94 -3.23 -8.63
N GLY A 101 3.28 -3.21 -8.50
CA GLY A 101 3.98 -2.89 -7.26
C GLY A 101 3.69 -1.51 -6.66
N GLY A 102 3.90 -1.43 -5.34
CA GLY A 102 3.70 -0.23 -4.53
C GLY A 102 2.78 -0.45 -3.33
N GLY A 103 2.04 -1.57 -3.27
CA GLY A 103 1.25 -1.99 -2.11
C GLY A 103 1.97 -3.10 -1.30
N ILE A 104 2.09 -2.93 0.01
CA ILE A 104 2.77 -3.88 0.90
C ILE A 104 1.98 -4.07 2.22
N PRO A 105 1.70 -5.32 2.66
CA PRO A 105 1.07 -5.58 3.95
C PRO A 105 1.96 -5.13 5.12
N ILE A 106 1.37 -4.54 6.15
CA ILE A 106 2.02 -4.23 7.42
C ILE A 106 1.73 -5.39 8.38
N ARG A 107 2.78 -6.02 8.90
CA ARG A 107 2.66 -7.22 9.72
C ARG A 107 3.24 -7.04 11.11
N GLU A 108 2.51 -7.52 12.10
CA GLU A 108 2.94 -7.60 13.49
C GLU A 108 2.60 -9.00 14.01
N ASN A 109 3.55 -9.67 14.68
CA ASN A 109 3.36 -11.01 15.24
C ASN A 109 2.80 -12.03 14.22
N GLY A 110 3.27 -11.96 12.96
CA GLY A 110 2.84 -12.84 11.87
C GLY A 110 1.44 -12.56 11.32
N ARG A 111 0.76 -11.51 11.79
CA ARG A 111 -0.57 -11.10 11.31
C ARG A 111 -0.50 -9.79 10.55
N THR A 112 -1.32 -9.65 9.53
CA THR A 112 -1.48 -8.38 8.82
C THR A 112 -2.45 -7.50 9.59
N ILE A 113 -1.97 -6.31 9.97
CA ILE A 113 -2.68 -5.34 10.80
C ILE A 113 -3.06 -4.07 10.04
N GLY A 114 -2.75 -4.04 8.73
CA GLY A 114 -2.94 -2.92 7.83
C GLY A 114 -2.08 -3.09 6.59
N ALA A 115 -2.01 -2.06 5.74
CA ALA A 115 -1.12 -2.05 4.59
C ALA A 115 -0.77 -0.63 4.16
N ILE A 116 0.36 -0.49 3.46
CA ILE A 116 0.77 0.75 2.80
C ILE A 116 0.62 0.61 1.28
N GLY A 117 0.28 1.70 0.62
CA GLY A 117 0.26 1.84 -0.83
C GLY A 117 0.90 3.14 -1.27
N VAL A 118 1.80 3.08 -2.26
CA VAL A 118 2.49 4.23 -2.84
C VAL A 118 2.25 4.27 -4.35
N SER A 119 2.01 5.46 -4.89
CA SER A 119 1.90 5.67 -6.33
C SER A 119 2.45 7.05 -6.71
N GLY A 120 3.31 7.10 -7.73
CA GLY A 120 3.72 8.37 -8.34
C GLY A 120 4.94 8.24 -9.25
N GLY A 121 5.87 7.36 -8.90
CA GLY A 121 7.08 7.11 -9.71
C GLY A 121 6.93 5.87 -10.60
N THR A 122 8.08 5.32 -10.96
CA THR A 122 8.19 3.96 -11.47
C THR A 122 7.75 2.95 -10.41
N VAL A 123 7.37 1.74 -10.85
CA VAL A 123 6.99 0.65 -9.92
C VAL A 123 8.09 0.35 -8.90
N ALA A 124 9.36 0.42 -9.30
CA ALA A 124 10.49 0.20 -8.40
C ALA A 124 10.63 1.30 -7.34
N GLU A 125 10.43 2.57 -7.73
CA GLU A 125 10.44 3.70 -6.79
C GLU A 125 9.27 3.64 -5.80
N ASP A 126 8.06 3.32 -6.28
CA ASP A 126 6.88 3.13 -5.43
C ASP A 126 7.14 2.03 -4.37
N ILE A 127 7.74 0.90 -4.78
CA ILE A 127 8.12 -0.18 -3.86
C ILE A 127 9.17 0.29 -2.86
N ALA A 128 10.21 1.00 -3.30
CA ALA A 128 11.30 1.47 -2.45
C ALA A 128 10.80 2.44 -1.38
N ILE A 129 9.91 3.37 -1.75
CA ILE A 129 9.29 4.32 -0.82
C ILE A 129 8.39 3.58 0.19
N ALA A 130 7.58 2.61 -0.26
CA ALA A 130 6.74 1.81 0.62
C ALA A 130 7.57 0.96 1.61
N GLN A 131 8.71 0.42 1.17
CA GLN A 131 9.66 -0.31 2.02
C GLN A 131 10.32 0.60 3.06
N ALA A 132 10.71 1.83 2.68
CA ALA A 132 11.28 2.78 3.62
C ALA A 132 10.32 3.14 4.77
N ALA A 133 9.01 3.22 4.49
CA ALA A 133 8.00 3.38 5.52
C ALA A 133 7.89 2.16 6.45
N LEU A 134 7.96 0.94 5.92
CA LEU A 134 7.93 -0.28 6.74
C LEU A 134 9.11 -0.39 7.70
N THR A 135 10.29 0.07 7.30
CA THR A 135 11.46 0.14 8.19
C THR A 135 11.24 1.10 9.38
N ALA A 136 10.30 2.05 9.26
CA ALA A 136 9.96 2.99 10.31
C ALA A 136 8.76 2.54 11.18
N PHE A 137 8.16 1.38 10.88
CA PHE A 137 7.13 0.78 11.72
C PHE A 137 7.79 0.19 13.00
N PRO A 138 7.29 0.50 14.20
CA PRO A 138 7.89 0.09 15.48
C PRO A 138 7.84 -1.41 15.76
#